data_AF-J7LC33-F1
#
_entry.id   AF-J7LC33-F1
#
_cell.length_a   1.000
_cell.length_b   1.000
_cell.length_c   1.000
_cell.angle_alpha   90.00
_cell.angle_beta   90.00
_cell.angle_gamma   90.00
#
_symmetry.space_group_name_H-M   'P 1'
#
loop_
_entity.id
_entity.type
_entity.pdbx_description
1 polymer ?
#
loop_
_entity_poly.entity_id
_entity_poly.type
_entity_poly.pdbx_seq_one_letter_code
_entity_poly.pdbx_strand_id
1 'polypeptide(L)'
;MSQWNIQPEAVGGVLQTVVGHFGEEGSGEGFVGIFDKLQDNLEQAGEASADAAVNMALMEFAGHYFGILGDMASLTMSAVSGASEATTHYVNGNLEMAEEAQENAGVIPDPEP
;
A
#
# COMPACT_ATOMS: atom_id res chain seq x y z
N MET A 1 16.52 11.92 25.60
CA MET A 1 15.30 12.69 25.36
C MET A 1 14.98 12.54 23.89
N SER A 2 13.81 11.97 23.55
CA SER A 2 13.43 11.73 22.16
C SER A 2 13.53 13.05 21.38
N GLN A 3 14.26 13.03 20.27
CA GLN A 3 14.40 14.21 19.39
C GLN A 3 13.12 14.50 18.59
N TRP A 4 12.04 13.77 18.86
CA TRP A 4 10.78 13.90 18.15
C TRP A 4 10.12 15.24 18.50
N ASN A 5 10.09 16.12 17.49
CA ASN A 5 9.37 17.37 17.48
C ASN A 5 8.34 17.31 16.35
N ILE A 6 7.32 16.48 16.56
CA ILE A 6 6.24 16.27 15.58
C ILE A 6 4.98 17.01 16.02
N GLN A 7 4.17 17.40 15.04
CA GLN A 7 2.82 17.92 15.25
C GLN A 7 1.83 16.79 14.96
N PRO A 8 1.22 16.14 15.97
CA PRO A 8 0.38 14.96 15.76
C PRO A 8 -0.75 15.18 14.77
N GLU A 9 -1.38 16.36 14.79
CA GLU A 9 -2.45 16.72 13.87
C GLU A 9 -1.96 16.79 12.41
N ALA A 10 -0.75 17.32 12.20
CA ALA A 10 -0.15 17.37 10.87
C ALA A 10 0.20 15.98 10.36
N VAL A 11 0.69 15.09 11.24
CA VAL A 11 0.95 13.69 10.89
C VAL A 11 -0.36 13.01 10.49
N GLY A 12 -1.42 13.16 11.28
CA GLY A 12 -2.75 12.62 10.96
C GLY A 12 -3.27 13.07 9.59
N GLY A 13 -3.10 14.36 9.25
CA GLY A 13 -3.47 14.89 7.94
C GLY A 13 -2.68 14.26 6.78
N VAL A 14 -1.37 14.05 6.95
CA VAL A 14 -0.53 13.35 5.95
C VAL A 14 -0.99 11.90 5.79
N LEU A 15 -1.18 11.17 6.90
CA LEU A 15 -1.62 9.78 6.86
C LEU A 15 -2.97 9.62 6.17
N GLN A 16 -3.92 10.52 6.46
CA GLN A 16 -5.23 10.51 5.81
C GLN A 16 -5.13 10.80 4.31
N THR A 17 -4.22 11.69 3.90
CA THR A 17 -3.97 11.96 2.47
C THR A 17 -3.41 10.73 1.77
N VAL A 18 -2.45 10.04 2.38
CA VAL A 18 -1.85 8.81 1.82
C VAL A 18 -2.90 7.71 1.69
N VAL A 19 -3.71 7.46 2.71
CA VAL A 19 -4.81 6.49 2.66
C VAL A 19 -5.84 6.90 1.59
N GLY A 20 -6.11 8.19 1.45
CA GLY A 20 -6.99 8.70 0.38
C GLY A 20 -6.49 8.41 -1.02
N HIS A 21 -5.17 8.42 -1.27
CA HIS A 21 -4.60 7.99 -2.56
C HIS A 21 -4.74 6.49 -2.82
N PHE A 22 -4.81 5.69 -1.75
CA PHE A 22 -5.06 4.26 -1.85
C PHE A 22 -6.45 3.97 -2.42
N GLY A 23 -7.42 4.82 -2.08
CA GLY A 23 -8.80 4.70 -2.53
C GLY A 23 -9.58 3.63 -1.76
N GLU A 24 -10.89 3.61 -2.01
CA GLU A 24 -11.81 2.64 -1.41
C GLU A 24 -12.20 1.59 -2.45
N GLU A 25 -12.38 0.35 -1.99
CA GLU A 25 -12.87 -0.75 -2.82
C GLU A 25 -14.22 -0.38 -3.45
N GLY A 26 -14.36 -0.61 -4.76
CA GLY A 26 -15.58 -0.28 -5.50
C GLY A 26 -15.76 1.20 -5.87
N SER A 27 -14.87 2.10 -5.47
CA SER A 27 -14.90 3.51 -5.91
C SER A 27 -14.49 3.69 -7.38
N GLY A 28 -13.72 2.75 -7.92
CA GLY A 28 -13.10 2.86 -9.24
C GLY A 28 -12.00 3.92 -9.33
N GLU A 29 -11.61 4.54 -8.21
CA GLU A 29 -10.56 5.54 -8.11
C GLU A 29 -9.47 5.10 -7.11
N GLY A 30 -8.39 5.87 -7.02
CA GLY A 30 -7.24 5.53 -6.18
C GLY A 30 -6.46 4.30 -6.65
N PHE A 31 -5.52 3.85 -5.83
CA PHE A 31 -4.70 2.67 -6.10
C PHE A 31 -5.55 1.42 -6.35
N VAL A 32 -6.54 1.14 -5.49
CA VAL A 32 -7.42 -0.04 -5.62
C VAL A 32 -8.22 0.02 -6.92
N GLY A 33 -8.83 1.15 -7.26
CA GLY A 33 -9.59 1.26 -8.50
C GLY A 33 -8.72 1.17 -9.77
N ILE A 34 -7.46 1.61 -9.71
CA ILE A 34 -6.50 1.43 -10.82
C ILE A 34 -6.12 -0.05 -10.97
N PHE A 35 -5.95 -0.76 -9.85
CA PHE A 35 -5.66 -2.20 -9.84
C PHE A 35 -6.78 -2.99 -10.53
N ASP A 36 -8.03 -2.76 -10.14
CA ASP A 36 -9.21 -3.42 -10.74
C ASP A 36 -9.31 -3.12 -12.24
N LYS A 37 -9.14 -1.86 -12.64
CA LYS A 37 -9.16 -1.45 -14.05
C LYS A 37 -8.05 -2.11 -14.86
N LEU A 38 -6.86 -2.30 -14.27
CA LEU A 38 -5.77 -2.98 -14.96
C LEU A 38 -6.15 -4.44 -15.24
N GLN A 39 -6.71 -5.13 -14.26
CA GLN A 39 -7.22 -6.49 -14.45
C GLN A 39 -8.27 -6.56 -15.55
N ASP A 40 -9.32 -5.74 -15.46
CA ASP A 40 -10.40 -5.73 -16.45
C ASP A 40 -9.88 -5.44 -17.86
N ASN A 41 -8.92 -4.50 -17.99
CA ASN A 41 -8.36 -4.15 -19.30
C ASN A 41 -7.49 -5.27 -19.88
N LEU A 42 -6.75 -6.00 -19.05
CA LEU A 42 -5.93 -7.12 -19.49
C LEU A 42 -6.81 -8.30 -19.94
N GLU A 43 -7.87 -8.60 -19.19
CA GLU A 43 -8.86 -9.61 -19.58
C GLU A 43 -9.53 -9.26 -20.91
N GLN A 44 -10.03 -8.02 -21.05
CA GLN A 44 -10.65 -7.55 -22.29
C GLN A 44 -9.67 -7.55 -23.48
N ALA A 45 -8.42 -7.16 -23.27
CA ALA A 45 -7.40 -7.18 -24.32
C ALA A 45 -7.10 -8.63 -24.77
N GLY A 46 -7.06 -9.56 -23.82
CA GLY A 46 -6.88 -10.98 -24.08
C GLY A 46 -8.01 -11.56 -24.94
N GLU A 47 -9.25 -11.31 -24.54
CA GLU A 47 -10.45 -11.72 -25.30
C GLU A 47 -10.48 -11.13 -26.70
N ALA A 48 -10.22 -9.82 -26.81
CA ALA A 48 -10.24 -9.11 -28.09
C ALA A 48 -9.12 -9.56 -29.05
N SER A 49 -7.98 -9.99 -28.52
CA SER A 49 -6.86 -10.48 -29.34
C SER A 49 -7.19 -11.78 -30.08
N ALA A 50 -8.04 -12.62 -29.50
CA ALA A 50 -8.34 -13.98 -29.96
C ALA A 50 -7.10 -14.83 -30.32
N ASP A 51 -5.93 -14.49 -29.75
CA ASP A 51 -4.64 -15.12 -30.04
C ASP A 51 -4.03 -15.69 -28.76
N ALA A 52 -3.64 -16.96 -28.79
CA ALA A 52 -3.14 -17.67 -27.61
C ALA A 52 -1.78 -17.15 -27.13
N ALA A 53 -0.90 -16.71 -28.05
CA ALA A 53 0.41 -16.18 -27.68
C ALA A 53 0.29 -14.78 -27.07
N VAL A 54 -0.62 -13.94 -27.59
CA VAL A 54 -0.93 -12.63 -26.98
C VAL A 54 -1.52 -12.81 -25.59
N ASN A 55 -2.47 -13.74 -25.42
CA ASN A 55 -3.04 -14.05 -24.11
C ASN A 55 -1.98 -14.51 -23.09
N MET A 56 -1.05 -15.38 -23.51
CA MET A 56 0.05 -15.82 -22.64
C MET A 56 0.93 -14.64 -22.19
N ALA A 57 1.32 -13.76 -23.12
CA ALA A 57 2.12 -12.59 -22.79
C ALA A 57 1.39 -11.62 -21.84
N LEU A 58 0.08 -11.43 -22.02
CA LEU A 58 -0.74 -10.60 -21.13
C LEU A 58 -0.84 -11.21 -19.72
N MET A 59 -0.98 -12.53 -19.61
CA MET A 59 -1.01 -13.22 -18.31
C MET A 59 0.34 -13.13 -17.57
N GLU A 60 1.46 -13.29 -18.27
CA GLU A 60 2.80 -13.10 -17.68
C GLU A 60 3.02 -11.66 -17.21
N PHE A 61 2.60 -10.68 -18.02
CA PHE A 61 2.61 -9.27 -17.64
C PHE A 61 1.75 -9.02 -16.39
N ALA A 62 0.52 -9.56 -16.38
CA ALA A 62 -0.39 -9.44 -15.24
C ALA A 62 0.23 -10.00 -13.96
N GLY A 63 0.76 -11.23 -14.01
CA GLY A 63 1.37 -11.88 -12.86
C GLY A 63 2.54 -11.09 -12.28
N HIS A 64 3.41 -10.55 -13.14
CA HIS A 64 4.54 -9.74 -12.68
C HIS A 64 4.09 -8.44 -12.01
N TYR A 65 3.22 -7.67 -12.67
CA TYR A 65 2.83 -6.35 -12.18
C TYR A 65 1.84 -6.41 -11.01
N PHE A 66 0.98 -7.43 -10.94
CA PHE A 66 0.13 -7.62 -9.76
C PHE A 66 0.94 -7.97 -8.52
N GLY A 67 2.04 -8.72 -8.66
CA GLY A 67 3.01 -8.90 -7.57
C GLY A 67 3.58 -7.58 -7.08
N ILE A 68 4.16 -6.78 -8.00
CA ILE A 68 4.73 -5.46 -7.67
C ILE A 68 3.69 -4.54 -7.02
N LEU A 69 2.48 -4.48 -7.56
CA LEU A 69 1.40 -3.66 -7.01
C LEU A 69 0.98 -4.16 -5.63
N GLY A 70 0.89 -5.46 -5.41
CA GLY A 70 0.64 -6.05 -4.08
C GLY A 70 1.73 -5.70 -3.06
N ASP A 71 3.00 -5.71 -3.46
CA ASP A 71 4.12 -5.32 -2.59
C ASP A 71 4.07 -3.84 -2.25
N MET A 72 3.78 -2.98 -3.23
CA MET A 72 3.58 -1.53 -3.02
C MET A 72 2.43 -1.26 -2.05
N ALA A 73 1.32 -2.00 -2.20
CA ALA A 73 0.17 -1.92 -1.31
C ALA A 73 0.55 -2.26 0.12
N SER A 74 1.22 -3.39 0.30
CA SER A 74 1.67 -3.91 1.59
C SER A 74 2.66 -2.95 2.26
N LEU A 75 3.61 -2.40 1.50
CA LEU A 75 4.59 -1.43 2.00
C LEU A 75 3.92 -0.15 2.49
N THR A 76 2.99 0.36 1.70
CA THR A 76 2.25 1.58 2.02
C THR A 76 1.44 1.40 3.29
N MET A 77 0.71 0.29 3.42
CA MET A 77 -0.11 0.01 4.60
C MET A 77 0.75 -0.20 5.85
N SER A 78 1.88 -0.90 5.74
CA SER A 78 2.85 -1.05 6.83
C SER A 78 3.40 0.31 7.29
N ALA A 79 3.79 1.18 6.35
CA ALA A 79 4.30 2.51 6.66
C ALA A 79 3.23 3.40 7.33
N VAL A 80 1.99 3.38 6.84
CA VAL A 80 0.88 4.15 7.42
C VAL A 80 0.56 3.67 8.83
N SER A 81 0.47 2.35 9.06
CA SER A 81 0.18 1.78 10.38
C SER A 81 1.28 2.13 11.37
N GLY A 82 2.54 1.85 11.02
CA GLY A 82 3.69 2.12 11.90
C GLY A 82 3.82 3.61 12.24
N ALA A 83 3.62 4.51 11.28
CA ALA A 83 3.65 5.95 11.55
C ALA A 83 2.47 6.41 12.44
N SER A 84 1.28 5.83 12.27
CA SER A 84 0.11 6.09 13.11
C SER A 84 0.33 5.62 14.56
N GLU A 85 0.84 4.40 14.72
CA GLU A 85 1.15 3.78 16.02
C GLU A 85 2.27 4.55 16.74
N ALA A 86 3.36 4.87 16.04
CA ALA A 86 4.45 5.70 16.53
C ALA A 86 3.93 7.04 17.08
N THR A 87 3.08 7.73 16.31
CA THR A 87 2.49 9.00 16.72
C THR A 87 1.59 8.83 17.95
N THR A 88 0.80 7.76 17.98
CA THR A 88 -0.09 7.44 19.12
C THR A 88 0.72 7.19 20.40
N HIS A 89 1.78 6.38 20.32
CA HIS A 89 2.66 6.11 21.45
C HIS A 89 3.41 7.36 21.92
N TYR A 90 3.87 8.21 21.00
CA TYR A 90 4.49 9.49 21.34
C TYR A 90 3.55 10.41 22.11
N VAL A 91 2.30 10.58 21.66
CA VAL A 91 1.29 11.41 22.35
C VAL A 91 0.97 10.86 23.74
N ASN A 92 0.98 9.53 23.90
CA ASN A 92 0.77 8.88 25.18
C ASN A 92 2.00 8.89 26.10
N GLY A 93 3.14 9.44 25.66
CA GLY A 93 4.39 9.49 26.43
C GLY A 93 5.19 8.18 26.45
N ASN A 94 4.78 7.17 25.68
CA ASN A 94 5.44 5.87 25.58
C ASN A 94 6.53 5.89 24.51
N LEU A 95 7.64 6.57 24.80
CA LEU A 95 8.68 6.85 23.80
C LEU A 95 9.37 5.59 23.24
N GLU A 96 9.56 4.55 24.05
CA GLU A 96 10.17 3.28 23.60
C GLU A 96 9.27 2.56 22.58
N MET A 97 7.97 2.43 22.88
CA MET A 97 7.00 1.86 21.95
C MET A 97 6.85 2.71 20.68
N ALA A 98 7.01 4.02 20.80
CA ALA A 98 6.97 4.92 19.66
C ALA A 98 8.16 4.66 18.72
N GLU A 99 9.37 4.57 19.28
CA GLU A 99 10.60 4.25 18.53
C GLU A 99 10.49 2.87 17.86
N GLU A 100 10.02 1.86 18.58
CA GLU A 100 9.79 0.52 18.01
C GLU A 100 8.78 0.53 16.86
N ALA A 101 7.65 1.22 17.00
CA ALA A 101 6.66 1.34 15.92
C ALA A 101 7.21 2.10 14.71
N GLN A 102 8.07 3.10 14.93
CA GLN A 102 8.76 3.81 13.84
C GLN A 102 9.76 2.90 13.12
N GLU A 103 10.56 2.12 13.85
CA GLU A 103 11.54 1.20 13.28
C GLU A 103 10.90 0.11 12.42
N ASN A 104 9.69 -0.33 12.79
CA ASN A 104 8.94 -1.34 12.06
C ASN A 104 8.07 -0.77 10.93
N ALA A 105 7.95 0.55 10.80
CA ALA A 105 7.15 1.18 9.75
C ALA A 105 7.74 0.89 8.35
N GLY A 106 6.95 0.28 7.47
CA GLY A 106 7.40 -0.11 6.13
C GLY A 106 8.21 -1.41 6.11
N VAL A 107 8.29 -2.14 7.21
CA VAL A 107 8.78 -3.52 7.22
C VAL A 107 7.61 -4.44 6.85
N ILE A 108 7.79 -5.25 5.82
CA ILE A 108 6.85 -6.30 5.42
C ILE A 108 7.54 -7.63 5.73
N PRO A 109 7.00 -8.46 6.62
CA PRO A 109 7.53 -9.80 6.86
C PRO A 109 7.48 -10.63 5.58
N ASP A 110 8.50 -11.46 5.35
CA ASP A 110 8.43 -12.45 4.29
C ASP A 110 7.22 -13.39 4.55
N PRO A 111 6.49 -13.81 3.51
CA PRO A 111 5.38 -14.74 3.67
C PRO A 111 5.88 -16.05 4.30
N GLU A 112 5.11 -16.59 5.25
CA GLU A 112 5.42 -17.90 5.83
C GLU A 112 5.39 -18.99 4.75
N PRO A 113 6.32 -19.97 4.81
CA PRO A 113 6.51 -20.99 3.78
C PRO A 113 5.37 -22.02 3.68
#